data_AF-A0A1W0BD99-F1
#
_entry.id   AF-A0A1W0BD99-F1
#
_cell.length_a   1.000
_cell.length_b   1.000
_cell.length_c   1.000
_cell.angle_alpha   90.00
_cell.angle_beta   90.00
_cell.angle_gamma   90.00
#
_symmetry.space_group_name_H-M   'P 1'
#
loop_
_entity.id
_entity.type
_entity.pdbx_description
1 polymer ?
#
loop_
_entity_poly.entity_id
_entity_poly.type
_entity_poly.pdbx_seq_one_letter_code
_entity_poly.pdbx_strand_id
1 'polypeptide(L)'
;MTAVRAGVVPARRVLVYGMAGVAVAAAICGATVALFGMHRVFTGLLVGAGAAVAVLVALFARDAIVLTEAAIHRRTPWTESSIGWDRVVAGRFTLDEHARWTLALDLTDGAEQHGELVLLSIPPVRGPVSGAYDMRKREQVNEIRALLRRKQVPVTVLPDIAGALHEHWQIAPPTR
;
A
#
# COMPACT_ATOMS: atom_id res chain seq x y z
N MET A 1 16.98 12.03 -6.36
CA MET A 1 15.52 12.01 -6.14
C MET A 1 15.17 10.78 -5.31
N THR A 2 15.08 10.91 -3.98
CA THR A 2 14.63 9.78 -3.17
C THR A 2 13.10 9.75 -3.14
N ALA A 3 12.50 8.70 -3.70
CA ALA A 3 11.06 8.49 -3.71
C ALA A 3 10.75 7.18 -2.99
N VAL A 4 10.02 7.27 -1.88
CA VAL A 4 9.65 6.10 -1.06
C VAL A 4 8.23 5.71 -1.39
N ARG A 5 8.04 4.48 -1.89
CA ARG A 5 6.71 3.95 -2.17
C ARG A 5 6.11 3.40 -0.87
N ALA A 6 4.96 3.91 -0.51
CA ALA A 6 4.15 3.51 0.63
C ALA A 6 2.67 3.38 0.22
N GLY A 7 1.83 3.04 1.17
CA GLY A 7 0.39 2.93 1.02
C GLY A 7 -0.08 1.49 1.03
N VAL A 8 -1.28 1.31 1.58
CA VAL A 8 -2.04 0.07 1.57
C VAL A 8 -3.24 0.30 0.67
N VAL A 9 -3.48 -0.61 -0.27
CA VAL A 9 -4.70 -0.56 -1.07
C VAL A 9 -5.87 -0.94 -0.16
N PRO A 10 -6.87 -0.07 0.05
CA PRO A 10 -8.00 -0.38 0.92
C PRO A 10 -8.75 -1.63 0.44
N ALA A 11 -9.30 -2.43 1.37
CA ALA A 11 -10.05 -3.65 1.03
C ALA A 11 -11.19 -3.38 0.03
N ARG A 12 -11.87 -2.24 0.18
CA ARG A 12 -12.90 -1.78 -0.77
C ARG A 12 -12.35 -1.63 -2.20
N ARG A 13 -11.14 -1.10 -2.38
CA ARG A 13 -10.53 -0.97 -3.72
C ARG A 13 -10.05 -2.31 -4.26
N VAL A 14 -9.55 -3.19 -3.39
CA VAL A 14 -9.22 -4.58 -3.75
C VAL A 14 -10.45 -5.28 -4.35
N LEU A 15 -11.63 -5.12 -3.72
CA LEU A 15 -12.89 -5.65 -4.25
C LEU A 15 -13.25 -5.04 -5.62
N VAL A 16 -13.11 -3.72 -5.79
CA VAL A 16 -13.37 -3.06 -7.07
C VAL A 16 -12.43 -3.56 -8.17
N TYR A 17 -11.14 -3.69 -7.88
CA TYR A 17 -10.17 -4.22 -8.83
C TYR A 17 -10.46 -5.69 -9.16
N GLY A 18 -10.84 -6.50 -8.16
CA GLY A 18 -11.27 -7.89 -8.36
C GLY A 18 -12.47 -8.00 -9.29
N MET A 19 -13.51 -7.18 -9.09
CA MET A 19 -14.67 -7.13 -9.98
C MET A 19 -14.29 -6.72 -11.40
N ALA A 20 -13.38 -5.75 -11.57
CA ALA A 20 -12.88 -5.36 -12.88
C ALA A 20 -12.14 -6.51 -13.58
N GLY A 21 -11.30 -7.25 -12.84
CA GLY A 21 -10.62 -8.45 -13.36
C GLY A 21 -11.61 -9.52 -13.82
N VAL A 22 -12.64 -9.83 -13.01
CA VAL A 22 -13.69 -10.78 -13.37
C VAL A 22 -14.46 -10.33 -14.61
N ALA A 23 -14.81 -9.04 -14.69
CA ALA A 23 -15.51 -8.48 -15.85
C ALA A 23 -14.68 -8.61 -17.13
N VAL A 24 -13.37 -8.33 -17.07
CA VAL A 24 -12.45 -8.50 -18.21
C VAL A 24 -12.35 -9.96 -18.64
N ALA A 25 -12.18 -10.89 -17.68
CA ALA A 25 -12.14 -12.32 -17.99
C ALA A 25 -13.43 -12.81 -18.64
N ALA A 26 -14.58 -12.42 -18.09
CA ALA A 26 -15.89 -12.78 -18.62
C ALA A 26 -16.13 -12.20 -20.02
N ALA A 27 -15.75 -10.94 -20.26
CA ALA A 27 -15.89 -10.29 -21.57
C ALA A 27 -15.04 -10.98 -22.64
N ILE A 28 -13.78 -11.30 -22.34
CA ILE A 28 -12.88 -11.97 -23.29
C ILE A 28 -13.33 -13.41 -23.55
N CYS A 29 -13.75 -14.13 -22.51
CA CYS A 29 -14.29 -15.46 -22.67
C CYS A 29 -15.56 -15.45 -23.54
N GLY A 30 -16.51 -14.55 -23.23
CA GLY A 30 -17.74 -14.37 -24.01
C GLY A 30 -17.48 -14.00 -25.46
N ALA A 31 -16.56 -13.06 -25.72
CA ALA A 31 -16.17 -12.67 -27.08
C ALA A 31 -15.52 -13.84 -27.85
N THR A 32 -14.67 -14.62 -27.19
CA THR A 32 -14.03 -15.80 -27.80
C THR A 32 -15.06 -16.86 -28.18
N VAL A 33 -16.02 -17.14 -27.28
CA VAL A 33 -17.08 -18.12 -27.54
C VAL A 33 -18.04 -17.62 -28.63
N ALA A 34 -18.37 -16.33 -28.64
CA ALA A 34 -19.23 -15.75 -29.66
C ALA A 34 -18.59 -15.79 -31.06
N LEU A 35 -17.27 -15.56 -31.16
CA LEU A 35 -16.55 -15.54 -32.43
C LEU A 35 -16.14 -16.93 -32.93
N PHE A 36 -15.79 -17.85 -32.02
CA PHE A 36 -15.16 -19.13 -32.37
C PHE A 36 -15.96 -20.36 -31.92
N GLY A 37 -17.14 -20.18 -31.34
CA GLY A 37 -18.06 -21.24 -30.92
C GLY A 37 -17.77 -21.84 -29.54
N MET A 38 -18.70 -22.65 -29.04
CA MET A 38 -18.66 -23.23 -27.69
C MET A 38 -17.45 -24.15 -27.43
N HIS A 39 -16.82 -24.69 -28.47
CA HIS A 39 -15.64 -25.56 -28.33
C HIS A 39 -14.40 -24.80 -27.82
N ARG A 40 -14.42 -23.46 -27.83
CA ARG A 40 -13.30 -22.60 -27.43
C ARG A 40 -13.45 -21.98 -26.05
N VAL A 41 -14.40 -22.44 -25.23
CA VAL A 41 -14.60 -21.93 -23.85
C VAL A 41 -13.30 -21.99 -23.04
N PHE A 42 -12.56 -23.10 -23.08
CA PHE A 42 -11.30 -23.22 -22.35
C PHE A 42 -10.23 -22.23 -22.83
N THR A 43 -10.12 -22.04 -24.15
CA THR A 43 -9.19 -21.06 -24.73
C THR A 43 -9.59 -19.63 -24.33
N GLY A 44 -10.88 -19.30 -24.42
CA GLY A 44 -11.41 -18.00 -24.01
C GLY A 44 -11.20 -17.72 -22.52
N LEU A 45 -11.36 -18.75 -21.67
CA LEU A 45 -11.11 -18.66 -20.24
C LEU A 45 -9.63 -18.42 -19.94
N LEU A 46 -8.72 -19.14 -20.59
CA LEU A 46 -7.27 -18.95 -20.39
C LEU A 46 -6.81 -17.56 -20.82
N VAL A 47 -7.23 -17.12 -22.01
CA VAL A 47 -6.89 -15.77 -22.51
C VAL A 47 -7.52 -14.70 -21.61
N GLY A 48 -8.78 -14.89 -21.21
CA GLY A 48 -9.47 -14.00 -20.29
C GLY A 48 -8.80 -13.91 -18.91
N ALA A 49 -8.35 -15.04 -18.37
CA ALA A 49 -7.62 -15.08 -17.10
C ALA A 49 -6.28 -14.33 -17.21
N GLY A 50 -5.51 -14.55 -18.28
CA GLY A 50 -4.25 -13.84 -18.52
C GLY A 50 -4.46 -12.32 -18.59
N ALA A 51 -5.47 -11.87 -19.34
CA ALA A 51 -5.82 -10.46 -19.44
C ALA A 51 -6.31 -9.87 -18.11
N ALA A 52 -7.11 -10.61 -17.34
CA ALA A 52 -7.56 -10.19 -16.02
C ALA A 52 -6.38 -10.00 -15.06
N VAL A 53 -5.42 -10.93 -15.04
CA VAL A 53 -4.19 -10.79 -14.25
C VAL A 53 -3.41 -9.55 -14.69
N ALA A 54 -3.24 -9.32 -16.00
CA ALA A 54 -2.55 -8.14 -16.50
C ALA A 54 -3.22 -6.82 -16.07
N VAL A 55 -4.55 -6.75 -16.14
CA VAL A 55 -5.32 -5.58 -15.69
C VAL A 55 -5.18 -5.37 -14.18
N LEU A 56 -5.29 -6.43 -13.38
CA LEU A 56 -5.10 -6.35 -11.94
C LEU A 56 -3.70 -5.85 -11.60
N VAL A 57 -2.66 -6.41 -12.21
CA VAL A 57 -1.27 -5.97 -12.03
C VAL A 57 -1.13 -4.49 -12.39
N ALA A 58 -1.72 -4.03 -13.48
CA ALA A 58 -1.68 -2.62 -13.88
C ALA A 58 -2.40 -1.70 -12.86
N LEU A 59 -3.57 -2.09 -12.36
CA LEU A 59 -4.33 -1.33 -11.37
C LEU A 59 -3.56 -1.24 -10.04
N PHE A 60 -3.05 -2.36 -9.54
CA PHE A 60 -2.26 -2.40 -8.30
C PHE A 60 -0.90 -1.70 -8.44
N ALA A 61 -0.28 -1.75 -9.63
CA ALA A 61 0.96 -1.03 -9.89
C ALA A 61 0.75 0.49 -9.89
N ARG A 62 -0.43 0.97 -10.27
CA ARG A 62 -0.79 2.40 -10.33
C ARG A 62 -1.35 2.96 -9.03
N ASP A 63 -1.93 2.12 -8.16
CA ASP A 63 -2.37 2.51 -6.83
C ASP A 63 -1.18 2.51 -5.85
N ALA A 64 -0.74 3.70 -5.47
CA ALA A 64 0.39 3.89 -4.54
C ALA A 64 0.41 5.28 -3.93
N ILE A 65 0.94 5.35 -2.72
CA ILE A 65 1.37 6.61 -2.10
C ILE A 65 2.88 6.70 -2.32
N VAL A 66 3.35 7.75 -2.96
CA VAL A 66 4.77 7.98 -3.21
C VAL A 66 5.18 9.21 -2.42
N LEU A 67 6.01 9.01 -1.40
CA LEU A 67 6.58 10.10 -0.63
C LEU A 67 7.83 10.57 -1.35
N THR A 68 7.81 11.81 -1.83
CA THR A 68 8.96 12.45 -2.47
C THR A 68 9.48 13.58 -1.59
N GLU A 69 10.63 14.15 -1.95
CA GLU A 69 11.16 15.33 -1.27
C GLU A 69 10.28 16.56 -1.42
N ALA A 70 9.51 16.71 -2.51
CA ALA A 70 8.67 17.88 -2.73
C ALA A 70 7.30 17.74 -2.07
N ALA A 71 6.64 16.59 -2.26
CA ALA A 71 5.28 16.34 -1.80
C ALA A 71 5.01 14.84 -1.63
N ILE A 72 3.89 14.52 -0.98
CA ILE A 72 3.33 13.18 -0.93
C ILE A 72 2.34 13.03 -2.07
N HIS A 73 2.66 12.18 -3.05
CA HIS A 73 1.79 11.90 -4.19
C HIS A 73 0.95 10.67 -3.90
N ARG A 74 -0.37 10.85 -3.83
CA ARG A 74 -1.32 9.75 -3.82
C ARG A 74 -1.80 9.51 -5.24
N ARG A 75 -1.49 8.32 -5.74
CA ARG A 75 -1.91 7.87 -7.06
C ARG A 75 -2.93 6.76 -6.88
N THR A 76 -4.06 6.91 -7.55
CA THR A 76 -4.99 5.82 -7.84
C THR A 76 -4.93 5.58 -9.35
N PRO A 77 -5.51 4.48 -9.86
CA PRO A 77 -5.57 4.23 -11.29
C PRO A 77 -6.17 5.39 -12.09
N TRP A 78 -7.10 6.13 -11.48
CA TRP A 78 -7.92 7.14 -12.14
C TRP A 78 -7.58 8.58 -11.75
N THR A 79 -6.95 8.79 -10.59
CA THR A 79 -6.67 10.14 -10.06
C THR A 79 -5.29 10.22 -9.43
N GLU A 80 -4.67 11.38 -9.55
CA GLU A 80 -3.45 11.74 -8.82
C GLU A 80 -3.72 12.99 -8.00
N SER A 81 -3.36 12.94 -6.72
CA SER A 81 -3.46 14.07 -5.81
C SER A 81 -2.16 14.24 -5.04
N SER A 82 -1.68 15.47 -4.88
CA SER A 82 -0.48 15.77 -4.11
C SER A 82 -0.83 16.44 -2.79
N ILE A 83 -0.15 16.04 -1.73
CA ILE A 83 -0.26 16.63 -0.39
C ILE A 83 1.11 17.24 -0.06
N GLY A 84 1.12 18.54 0.26
CA GLY A 84 2.32 19.23 0.69
C GLY A 84 2.77 18.78 2.08
N TRP A 85 4.09 18.80 2.32
CA TRP A 85 4.66 18.43 3.62
C TRP A 85 4.28 19.40 4.74
N ASP A 86 3.94 20.65 4.41
CA ASP A 86 3.41 21.68 5.31
C ASP A 86 2.08 21.28 5.98
N ARG A 87 1.35 20.33 5.38
CA ARG A 87 0.10 19.80 5.92
C ARG A 87 0.29 18.59 6.82
N VAL A 88 1.52 18.09 6.98
CA VAL A 88 1.82 16.92 7.80
C VAL A 88 2.21 17.39 9.20
N VAL A 89 1.41 17.02 10.19
CA VAL A 89 1.63 17.44 11.58
C VAL A 89 2.54 16.46 12.30
N ALA A 90 2.23 15.17 12.21
CA ALA A 90 2.94 14.11 12.89
C ALA A 90 2.81 12.78 12.15
N GLY A 91 3.72 11.86 12.43
CA GLY A 91 3.57 10.45 12.12
C GLY A 91 3.27 9.66 13.39
N ARG A 92 2.44 8.62 13.27
CA ARG A 92 2.13 7.73 14.39
C ARG A 92 2.19 6.27 13.97
N PHE A 93 2.81 5.45 14.81
CA PHE A 93 2.74 4.00 14.74
C PHE A 93 1.70 3.52 15.75
N THR A 94 0.56 3.03 15.27
CA THR A 94 -0.56 2.56 16.08
C THR A 94 -0.94 1.13 15.73
N LEU A 95 -1.86 0.55 16.51
CA LEU A 95 -2.57 -0.66 16.15
C LEU A 95 -3.83 -0.29 15.37
N ASP A 96 -4.13 -1.01 14.29
CA ASP A 96 -5.43 -0.93 13.63
C ASP A 96 -6.47 -1.85 14.31
N GLU A 97 -7.70 -1.79 13.82
CA GLU A 97 -8.85 -2.58 14.29
C GLU A 97 -8.64 -4.11 14.20
N HIS A 98 -7.67 -4.57 13.42
CA HIS A 98 -7.29 -5.99 13.26
C HIS A 98 -6.00 -6.33 14.02
N ALA A 99 -5.60 -5.49 14.98
CA ALA A 99 -4.36 -5.60 15.74
C ALA A 99 -3.10 -5.61 14.86
N ARG A 100 -3.13 -5.03 13.66
CA ARG A 100 -1.96 -4.86 12.80
C ARG A 100 -1.29 -3.53 13.10
N TRP A 101 0.02 -3.46 12.95
CA TRP A 101 0.73 -2.22 13.14
C TRP A 101 0.58 -1.33 11.91
N THR A 102 0.25 -0.08 12.16
CA THR A 102 -0.05 0.90 11.13
C THR A 102 0.79 2.15 11.34
N LEU A 103 1.50 2.57 10.30
CA LEU A 103 2.14 3.89 10.25
C LEU A 103 1.22 4.83 9.49
N ALA A 104 0.69 5.84 10.18
CA ALA A 104 -0.14 6.88 9.61
C ALA A 104 0.51 8.26 9.78
N LEU A 105 0.21 9.18 8.87
CA LEU A 105 0.51 10.60 9.01
C LEU A 105 -0.77 11.35 9.37
N ASP A 106 -0.72 12.16 10.42
CA ASP A 106 -1.78 13.07 10.80
C ASP A 106 -1.65 14.35 9.96
N LEU A 107 -2.76 14.76 9.33
CA LEU A 107 -2.81 15.92 8.45
C LEU A 107 -3.63 17.06 9.07
N THR A 108 -3.18 18.32 8.89
CA THR A 108 -3.83 19.51 9.47
C THR A 108 -5.20 19.82 8.87
N ASP A 109 -5.43 19.37 7.64
CA ASP A 109 -6.69 19.52 6.90
C ASP A 109 -6.72 18.43 5.81
N GLY A 110 -7.85 17.77 5.56
CA GLY A 110 -7.93 16.79 4.47
C GLY A 110 -9.32 16.16 4.30
N ALA A 111 -9.70 15.90 3.05
CA ALA A 111 -10.89 15.13 2.66
C ALA A 111 -10.82 13.63 3.02
N GLU A 112 -9.84 13.22 3.84
CA GLU A 112 -9.65 11.85 4.27
C GLU A 112 -10.50 11.55 5.52
N GLN A 113 -10.97 10.31 5.62
CA GLN A 113 -11.69 9.83 6.79
C GLN A 113 -10.74 9.93 8.01
N HIS A 114 -11.06 10.82 8.95
CA HIS A 114 -10.31 11.12 10.18
C HIS A 114 -9.02 11.97 10.03
N GLY A 115 -8.73 12.54 8.85
CA GLY A 115 -7.55 13.40 8.66
C GLY A 115 -6.21 12.66 8.70
N GLU A 116 -6.23 11.35 8.47
CA GLU A 116 -5.06 10.47 8.58
C GLU A 116 -4.71 9.82 7.24
N LEU A 117 -3.42 9.78 6.91
CA LEU A 117 -2.89 9.11 5.74
C LEU A 117 -2.09 7.87 6.15
N VAL A 118 -2.68 6.69 5.97
CA VAL A 118 -2.00 5.41 6.25
C VAL A 118 -0.92 5.13 5.20
N LEU A 119 0.34 5.12 5.65
CA LEU A 119 1.51 4.82 4.83
C LEU A 119 1.85 3.34 4.82
N LEU A 120 1.62 2.63 5.92
CA LEU A 120 2.02 1.23 6.02
C LEU A 120 1.09 0.50 6.98
N SER A 121 0.69 -0.71 6.63
CA SER A 121 0.10 -1.68 7.56
C SER A 121 0.86 -3.00 7.44
N ILE A 122 1.42 -3.46 8.55
CA ILE A 122 2.15 -4.73 8.66
C ILE A 122 1.53 -5.60 9.75
N PRO A 123 1.49 -6.93 9.58
CA PRO A 123 1.12 -7.82 10.67
C PRO A 123 2.07 -7.60 11.87
N PRO A 124 1.65 -7.92 13.11
CA PRO A 124 2.50 -7.82 14.28
C PRO A 124 3.80 -8.57 14.06
N VAL A 125 4.93 -7.92 14.35
CA VAL A 125 6.23 -8.59 14.29
C VAL A 125 6.35 -9.48 15.52
N ARG A 126 6.30 -10.80 15.31
CA ARG A 126 6.36 -11.82 16.37
C ARG A 126 7.69 -12.57 16.45
N GLY A 127 8.62 -12.25 15.55
CA GLY A 127 9.87 -12.99 15.41
C GLY A 127 10.82 -12.32 14.43
N PRO A 128 12.08 -12.80 14.37
CA PRO A 128 13.11 -12.24 13.53
C PRO A 128 12.72 -12.30 12.04
N VAL A 129 13.35 -11.44 11.24
CA VAL A 129 13.16 -11.39 9.79
C VAL A 129 13.37 -12.78 9.18
N SER A 130 12.31 -13.36 8.62
CA SER A 130 12.29 -14.77 8.22
C SER A 130 12.27 -14.97 6.70
N GLY A 131 11.96 -13.93 5.93
CA GLY A 131 11.89 -14.03 4.47
C GLY A 131 11.87 -12.69 3.73
N ALA A 132 11.74 -12.78 2.40
CA ALA A 132 11.80 -11.62 1.50
C ALA A 132 10.70 -10.57 1.78
N TYR A 133 9.53 -10.99 2.24
CA TYR A 133 8.46 -10.08 2.65
C TYR A 133 8.90 -9.23 3.86
N ASP A 134 9.42 -9.87 4.92
CA ASP A 134 9.86 -9.20 6.14
C ASP A 134 11.04 -8.26 5.87
N MET A 135 12.02 -8.70 5.06
CA MET A 135 13.15 -7.87 4.64
C MET A 135 12.66 -6.59 3.94
N ARG A 136 11.78 -6.74 2.94
CA ARG A 136 11.22 -5.61 2.20
C ARG A 136 10.42 -4.67 3.10
N LYS A 137 9.66 -5.20 4.05
CA LYS A 137 8.89 -4.38 5.00
C LYS A 137 9.80 -3.63 5.98
N ARG A 138 10.85 -4.27 6.48
CA ARG A 138 11.87 -3.62 7.31
C ARG A 138 12.56 -2.47 6.56
N GLU A 139 12.98 -2.70 5.32
CA GLU A 139 13.56 -1.66 4.45
C GLU A 139 12.60 -0.49 4.25
N GLN A 140 11.33 -0.79 3.91
CA GLN A 140 10.30 0.22 3.74
C GLN A 140 10.07 1.06 5.01
N VAL A 141 10.07 0.44 6.20
CA VAL A 141 9.98 1.16 7.48
C VAL A 141 11.17 2.10 7.68
N ASN A 142 12.39 1.62 7.42
CA ASN A 142 13.61 2.41 7.54
C ASN A 142 13.62 3.61 6.58
N GLU A 143 13.23 3.40 5.32
CA GLU A 143 13.14 4.47 4.32
C GLU A 143 12.12 5.54 4.71
N ILE A 144 10.92 5.14 5.15
CA ILE A 144 9.89 6.08 5.58
C ILE A 144 10.40 6.87 6.80
N ARG A 145 10.96 6.20 7.81
CA ARG A 145 11.49 6.88 9.00
C ARG A 145 12.64 7.82 8.68
N ALA A 146 13.55 7.43 7.80
CA ALA A 146 14.65 8.29 7.36
C ALA A 146 14.10 9.54 6.64
N LEU A 147 13.07 9.39 5.80
CA LEU A 147 12.42 10.51 5.14
C LEU A 147 11.73 11.44 6.14
N LEU A 148 10.94 10.90 7.07
CA LEU A 148 10.25 11.70 8.09
C LEU A 148 11.24 12.46 8.99
N ARG A 149 12.34 11.82 9.38
CA ARG A 149 13.42 12.49 10.14
C ARG A 149 14.05 13.64 9.35
N ARG A 150 14.32 13.45 8.05
CA ARG A 150 14.84 14.53 7.18
C ARG A 150 13.84 15.68 7.04
N LYS A 151 12.54 15.38 7.07
CA LYS A 151 11.45 16.36 7.04
C LYS A 151 11.12 16.95 8.42
N GLN A 152 11.83 16.53 9.48
CA GLN A 152 11.58 16.96 10.86
C GLN A 152 10.14 16.71 11.32
N VAL A 153 9.46 15.72 10.73
CA VAL A 153 8.12 15.32 11.14
C VAL A 153 8.25 14.47 12.42
N PRO A 154 7.63 14.87 13.55
CA PRO A 154 7.69 14.08 14.78
C PRO A 154 6.99 12.74 14.57
N VAL A 155 7.60 11.65 15.05
CA VAL A 155 7.03 10.30 14.93
C VAL A 155 6.83 9.69 16.31
N THR A 156 5.58 9.46 16.67
CA THR A 156 5.20 8.79 17.91
C THR A 156 5.07 7.29 17.65
N VAL A 157 5.72 6.47 18.48
CA VAL A 157 5.65 5.01 18.38
C VAL A 157 5.16 4.45 19.70
N LEU A 158 4.13 3.59 19.67
CA LEU A 158 3.69 2.87 20.86
C LEU A 158 4.86 2.04 21.43
N PRO A 159 5.05 1.99 22.77
CA PRO A 159 6.17 1.27 23.39
C PRO A 159 6.28 -0.19 22.95
N ASP A 160 5.15 -0.90 22.86
CA ASP A 160 5.12 -2.31 22.47
C ASP A 160 5.61 -2.51 21.02
N ILE A 161 5.22 -1.60 20.12
CA ILE A 161 5.66 -1.60 18.72
C ILE A 161 7.15 -1.28 18.64
N ALA A 162 7.62 -0.28 19.38
CA ALA A 162 9.03 0.08 19.42
C ALA A 162 9.91 -1.05 19.94
N GLY A 163 9.46 -1.75 20.99
CA GLY A 163 10.14 -2.91 21.57
C GLY A 163 10.29 -4.02 20.56
N ALA A 164 9.19 -4.45 19.94
CA ALA A 164 9.24 -5.56 19.00
C ALA A 164 9.94 -5.22 17.66
N LEU A 165 9.89 -3.96 17.19
CA LEU A 165 10.72 -3.51 16.06
C LEU A 165 12.22 -3.52 16.37
N HIS A 166 12.58 -3.19 17.61
CA HIS A 166 13.97 -3.22 18.06
C HIS A 166 14.47 -4.65 18.24
N GLU A 167 13.71 -5.47 18.97
CA GLU A 167 14.07 -6.83 19.32
C GLU A 167 14.17 -7.75 18.10
N HIS A 168 13.18 -7.69 17.20
CA HIS A 168 13.09 -8.64 16.11
C HIS A 168 13.70 -8.14 14.80
N TRP A 169 13.54 -6.85 14.51
CA TRP A 169 13.94 -6.26 13.22
C TRP A 169 15.13 -5.29 13.35
N GLN A 170 15.71 -5.16 14.55
CA GLN A 170 16.87 -4.31 14.83
C GLN A 170 16.69 -2.88 14.34
N ILE A 171 15.45 -2.37 14.38
CA ILE A 171 15.17 -0.99 14.02
C ILE A 171 15.36 -0.14 15.28
N ALA A 172 16.21 0.87 15.21
CA ALA A 172 16.49 1.72 16.36
C ALA A 172 15.21 2.41 16.89
N PRO A 173 14.97 2.45 18.20
CA PRO A 173 13.82 3.17 18.75
C PRO A 173 13.85 4.65 18.33
N PRO A 174 12.69 5.33 18.24
CA PRO A 174 12.67 6.77 17.98
C PRO A 174 13.52 7.47 19.04
N THR A 175 14.48 8.28 18.60
CA THR A 175 15.23 9.17 19.50
C THR A 175 14.27 10.26 19.94
N ARG A 176 14.20 10.48 21.27
CA ARG A 176 13.34 11.49 21.91
C ARG A 176 13.55 12.87 21.30
#